data_AF-A0A5P8SYH1-F1
#
_entry.id   AF-A0A5P8SYH1-F1
#
_cell.length_a   1.000
_cell.length_b   1.000
_cell.length_c   1.000
_cell.angle_alpha   90.00
_cell.angle_beta   90.00
_cell.angle_gamma   90.00
#
_symmetry.space_group_name_H-M   'P 1'
#
loop_
_entity.id
_entity.type
_entity.pdbx_description
1 polymer ?
#
loop_
_entity_poly.entity_id
_entity_poly.type
_entity_poly.pdbx_seq_one_letter_code
_entity_poly.pdbx_strand_id
1 'polypeptide(L)' 'DYLFHLYEQCREFLIQVQTLAKERGEKCPTKVTNQVFRYAKKAGA' A
#
# COMPACT_ATOMS: atom_id res chain seq x y z
N ASP A 1 -12.77 -6.22 15.32
CA ASP A 1 -11.41 -6.73 15.02
C ASP A 1 -11.09 -6.83 13.53
N TYR A 2 -11.89 -7.52 12.70
CA TYR A 2 -11.61 -7.68 11.26
C TYR A 2 -11.42 -6.36 10.49
N LEU A 3 -12.29 -5.37 10.73
CA LEU A 3 -12.17 -4.05 10.09
C LEU A 3 -10.84 -3.36 10.45
N PHE A 4 -10.36 -3.49 11.68
CA PHE A 4 -9.08 -2.92 12.10
C PHE A 4 -7.90 -3.63 11.46
N HIS A 5 -7.95 -4.97 11.32
CA HIS A 5 -6.96 -5.73 10.56
C HIS A 5 -6.86 -5.27 9.10
N LEU A 6 -7.98 -4.93 8.45
CA LEU A 6 -7.93 -4.39 7.07
C LEU A 6 -7.17 -3.06 6.98
N TYR A 7 -7.29 -2.20 8.00
CA TYR A 7 -6.49 -0.96 8.06
C TYR A 7 -5.00 -1.24 8.29
N GLU A 8 -4.66 -2.20 9.13
CA GLU A 8 -3.28 -2.65 9.34
C GLU A 8 -2.69 -3.23 8.05
N GLN A 9 -3.45 -4.07 7.33
CA GLN A 9 -3.04 -4.62 6.04
C GLN A 9 -2.83 -3.52 4.98
N CYS A 10 -3.67 -2.48 4.97
CA CYS A 10 -3.46 -1.32 4.09
C CYS A 10 -2.17 -0.56 4.43
N ARG A 11 -1.73 -0.54 5.70
CA ARG A 11 -0.45 0.04 6.10
C ARG A 11 0.72 -0.77 5.54
N GLU A 12 0.64 -2.09 5.54
CA GLU A 12 1.66 -2.95 4.92
C GLU A 12 1.77 -2.73 3.41
N PHE A 13 0.63 -2.63 2.72
CA PHE A 13 0.63 -2.32 1.30
C PHE A 13 1.19 -0.94 1.00
N LEU A 14 0.91 0.06 1.84
CA LEU A 14 1.54 1.38 1.70
C LEU A 14 3.06 1.28 1.78
N ILE A 15 3.61 0.51 2.73
CA ILE A 15 5.07 0.33 2.86
C ILE A 15 5.64 -0.32 1.60
N GLN A 16 5.01 -1.37 1.06
CA GLN A 16 5.48 -2.02 -0.16
C GLN A 16 5.48 -1.06 -1.36
N VAL A 17 4.41 -0.27 -1.53
CA VAL A 17 4.33 0.74 -2.60
C VAL A 17 5.38 1.84 -2.40
N GLN A 18 5.66 2.25 -1.17
CA GLN A 18 6.72 3.20 -0.87
C GLN A 18 8.11 2.66 -1.24
N THR A 19 8.40 1.39 -0.92
CA THR A 19 9.67 0.73 -1.31
C THR A 19 9.81 0.72 -2.83
N LEU A 20 8.78 0.26 -3.54
CA LEU A 20 8.79 0.23 -5.01
C LEU A 20 8.94 1.63 -5.63
N ALA A 21 8.29 2.65 -5.09
CA ALA A 21 8.41 4.01 -5.56
C ALA A 21 9.85 4.56 -5.39
N LYS A 22 10.48 4.27 -4.24
CA LYS A 22 11.87 4.66 -3.97
C LYS A 22 12.86 3.97 -4.91
N GLU A 23 12.70 2.66 -5.14
CA GLU A 23 13.55 1.90 -6.05
C GLU A 23 13.48 2.40 -7.50
N ARG A 24 12.29 2.89 -7.91
CA ARG A 24 12.06 3.42 -9.27
C ARG A 24 12.37 4.91 -9.42
N GLY A 25 12.69 5.62 -8.33
CA GLY A 25 12.82 7.08 -8.34
C GLY A 25 11.50 7.83 -8.57
N GLU A 26 10.36 7.18 -8.33
CA GLU A 26 9.02 7.76 -8.44
C GLU A 26 8.63 8.52 -7.16
N LYS A 27 7.60 9.37 -7.26
CA LYS A 27 7.06 10.07 -6.09
C LYS A 27 6.52 9.07 -5.06
N CYS A 28 7.18 8.99 -3.91
CA CYS A 28 6.79 8.13 -2.80
C CYS A 28 5.51 8.64 -2.10
N PRO A 29 4.45 7.82 -1.97
CA PRO A 29 3.22 8.22 -1.27
C PRO A 29 3.42 8.25 0.25
N THR A 30 2.78 9.18 0.96
CA THR A 30 2.85 9.30 2.44
C THR A 30 1.54 8.91 3.14
N LYS A 31 0.47 8.68 2.38
CA LYS A 31 -0.84 8.22 2.83
C LYS A 31 -1.29 7.06 1.96
N VAL A 32 -2.27 6.30 2.43
CA VAL A 32 -2.96 5.30 1.60
C VAL A 32 -3.65 6.05 0.45
N THR A 33 -3.26 5.74 -0.78
CA THR A 33 -3.84 6.30 -2.02
C THR A 33 -4.52 5.20 -2.83
N ASN A 34 -5.21 5.57 -3.91
CA ASN A 34 -5.78 4.60 -4.85
C ASN A 34 -4.74 3.64 -5.45
N GLN A 35 -3.47 4.04 -5.53
CA GLN A 35 -2.39 3.15 -5.98
C GLN A 35 -2.20 1.98 -5.00
N VAL A 36 -2.30 2.24 -3.69
CA VAL A 36 -2.19 1.22 -2.64
C VAL A 36 -3.35 0.21 -2.74
N PHE A 37 -4.58 0.67 -2.95
CA PHE A 37 -5.73 -0.23 -3.14
C PHE A 37 -5.63 -1.06 -4.43
N ARG A 38 -5.16 -0.47 -5.53
CA ARG A 38 -4.90 -1.22 -6.78
C ARG A 38 -3.82 -2.28 -6.58
N TYR A 39 -2.78 -1.95 -5.81
CA TYR A 39 -1.70 -2.88 -5.48
C TYR A 39 -2.22 -4.04 -4.61
N ALA A 40 -2.99 -3.75 -3.56
CA ALA A 40 -3.62 -4.76 -2.71
C ALA A 40 -4.48 -5.74 -3.53
N LYS A 41 -5.35 -5.22 -4.41
CA LYS A 41 -6.17 -6.03 -5.33
C LYS A 41 -5.31 -6.93 -6.23
N LYS A 42 -4.17 -6.43 -6.71
CA LYS A 42 -3.24 -7.22 -7.54
C LYS A 42 -2.51 -8.29 -6.73
N ALA A 43 -2.26 -8.05 -5.45
CA ALA A 43 -1.59 -8.97 -4.54
C ALA A 43 -2.51 -10.08 -3.99
N GLY A 44 -3.81 -10.07 -4.32
CA GLY A 44 -4.77 -11.09 -3.90
C GLY A 44 -5.37 -10.89 -2.51
N ALA A 45 -5.31 -9.66 -1.99
CA ALA A 45 -5.94 -9.24 -0.75
C ALA A 45 -7.33 -8.64 -0.96
#